data_AF-A0A960T2K2-F1
#
_entry.id   AF-A0A960T2K2-F1
#
_cell.length_a   1.000
_cell.length_b   1.000
_cell.length_c   1.000
_cell.angle_alpha   90.00
_cell.angle_beta   90.00
_cell.angle_gamma   90.00
#
_symmetry.space_group_name_H-M   'P 1'
#
loop_
_entity.id
_entity.type
_entity.pdbx_description
1 polymer ?
#
loop_
_entity_poly.entity_id
_entity_poly.type
_entity_poly.pdbx_seq_one_letter_code
_entity_poly.pdbx_strand_id
1 'polypeptide(L)'
;KIFGHLKNSEVMILGAGEMSRITAQSLVSRGARSIIVSNRTYDRAVELANEMGGSAVRFDAWEEILARVDVVISSTGSPHAVVRPEHVERVRRARKFRPLFLIDIAVPRDIDPAVGEIEEVYLYDIDTLEQLAVEARQRRERQIVECENIIEAELAKLDLPGL
;
A
#
# COMPACT_ATOMS: atom_id res chain seq x y z
N LYS A 1 -12.94 1.49 7.07
CA LYS A 1 -11.64 0.78 7.15
C LYS A 1 -10.87 1.12 5.87
N ILE A 2 -9.86 1.97 5.94
CA ILE A 2 -9.10 2.45 4.75
C ILE A 2 -8.23 1.31 4.15
N PHE A 3 -7.91 0.29 4.96
CA PHE A 3 -7.30 -0.98 4.54
C PHE A 3 -8.36 -2.04 4.18
N GLY A 4 -9.30 -1.71 3.30
CA GLY A 4 -10.29 -2.65 2.78
C GLY A 4 -9.62 -3.75 1.96
N HIS A 5 -9.43 -4.92 2.57
CA HIS A 5 -8.94 -6.18 2.02
C HIS A 5 -7.90 -6.08 0.87
N LEU A 6 -6.61 -6.22 1.23
CA LEU A 6 -5.51 -6.59 0.30
C LEU A 6 -5.82 -7.84 -0.54
N LYS A 7 -6.77 -8.66 -0.06
CA LYS A 7 -7.31 -9.79 -0.79
C LYS A 7 -7.87 -9.30 -2.13
N ASN A 8 -7.21 -9.73 -3.21
CA ASN A 8 -7.51 -9.40 -4.60
C ASN A 8 -6.93 -8.08 -5.15
N SER A 9 -6.06 -7.37 -4.42
CA SER A 9 -5.42 -6.17 -4.97
C SER A 9 -4.40 -6.49 -6.06
N GLU A 10 -4.35 -5.70 -7.12
CA GLU A 10 -3.26 -5.70 -8.09
C GLU A 10 -2.17 -4.72 -7.64
N VAL A 11 -0.93 -5.17 -7.53
CA VAL A 11 0.20 -4.36 -7.05
C VAL A 11 1.19 -4.14 -8.18
N MET A 12 1.61 -2.89 -8.38
CA MET A 12 2.74 -2.56 -9.25
C MET A 12 3.97 -2.19 -8.43
N ILE A 13 5.13 -2.64 -8.89
CA ILE A 13 6.44 -2.21 -8.40
C ILE A 13 7.10 -1.40 -9.50
N LEU A 14 7.46 -0.15 -9.20
CA LEU A 14 8.29 0.70 -10.03
C LEU A 14 9.70 0.70 -9.46
N GLY A 15 10.64 0.14 -10.22
CA GLY A 15 12.00 -0.12 -9.74
C GLY A 15 12.18 -1.54 -9.21
N ALA A 16 13.28 -1.77 -8.49
CA ALA A 16 13.61 -3.08 -7.91
C ALA A 16 14.60 -2.94 -6.73
N GLY A 17 14.44 -1.90 -5.91
CA GLY A 17 15.20 -1.78 -4.66
C GLY A 17 14.84 -2.89 -3.67
N GLU A 18 15.77 -3.25 -2.79
CA GLU A 18 15.58 -4.31 -1.79
C GLU A 18 14.33 -4.10 -0.92
N MET A 19 14.10 -2.86 -0.47
CA MET A 19 12.92 -2.50 0.31
C MET A 19 11.61 -2.65 -0.46
N SER A 20 11.61 -2.35 -1.76
CA SER A 20 10.43 -2.58 -2.62
C SER A 20 10.13 -4.06 -2.76
N ARG A 21 11.17 -4.90 -2.83
CA ARG A 21 11.03 -6.37 -2.87
C ARG A 21 10.42 -6.90 -1.58
N ILE A 22 10.95 -6.51 -0.42
CA ILE A 22 10.43 -6.94 0.90
C ILE A 22 8.99 -6.50 1.08
N THR A 23 8.68 -5.24 0.74
CA THR A 23 7.32 -4.70 0.84
C THR A 23 6.35 -5.48 -0.03
N ALA A 24 6.70 -5.76 -1.28
CA ALA A 24 5.85 -6.53 -2.18
C ALA A 24 5.67 -7.99 -1.72
N GLN A 25 6.71 -8.66 -1.23
CA GLN A 25 6.58 -10.01 -0.65
C GLN A 25 5.59 -10.04 0.53
N SER A 26 5.63 -9.01 1.39
CA SER A 26 4.67 -8.84 2.47
C SER A 26 3.23 -8.71 1.94
N LEU A 27 3.00 -7.92 0.88
CA LEU A 27 1.68 -7.80 0.26
C LEU A 27 1.19 -9.12 -0.37
N VAL A 28 2.06 -9.87 -1.04
CA VAL A 28 1.75 -11.20 -1.59
C VAL A 28 1.33 -12.14 -0.46
N SER A 29 2.10 -12.20 0.63
CA SER A 29 1.78 -13.05 1.79
C SER A 29 0.43 -12.72 2.45
N ARG A 30 -0.06 -11.48 2.27
CA ARG A 30 -1.33 -10.98 2.79
C ARG A 30 -2.49 -11.10 1.79
N GLY A 31 -2.26 -11.68 0.61
CA GLY A 31 -3.30 -12.04 -0.35
C GLY A 31 -3.45 -11.10 -1.55
N ALA A 32 -2.45 -10.28 -1.87
CA ALA A 32 -2.42 -9.58 -3.16
C ALA A 32 -2.54 -10.59 -4.32
N ARG A 33 -3.37 -10.26 -5.32
CA ARG A 33 -3.71 -11.19 -6.42
C ARG A 33 -2.63 -11.31 -7.46
N SER A 34 -2.00 -10.19 -7.80
CA SER A 34 -1.00 -10.13 -8.85
C SER A 34 0.03 -9.06 -8.55
N ILE A 35 1.27 -9.35 -8.95
CA ILE A 35 2.38 -8.40 -8.93
C ILE A 35 2.74 -8.08 -10.38
N ILE A 36 2.86 -6.79 -10.67
CA ILE A 36 3.37 -6.26 -11.93
C ILE A 36 4.65 -5.51 -11.62
N VAL A 37 5.74 -5.82 -12.32
CA VAL A 37 7.04 -5.17 -12.09
C VAL A 37 7.44 -4.38 -13.32
N SER A 38 7.87 -3.14 -13.12
CA SER A 38 8.48 -2.30 -14.15
C SER A 38 9.80 -1.74 -13.66
N ASN A 39 10.85 -1.86 -14.46
CA ASN A 39 12.19 -1.37 -14.14
C ASN A 39 12.86 -0.85 -15.41
N ARG A 40 13.69 0.21 -15.28
CA ARG A 40 14.50 0.75 -16.39
C ARG A 40 15.35 -0.34 -17.05
N THR A 41 15.92 -1.24 -16.25
CA THR A 41 16.53 -2.48 -16.76
C THR A 41 15.46 -3.56 -16.78
N TYR A 42 14.94 -3.87 -17.97
CA TYR A 42 13.84 -4.82 -18.11
C TYR A 42 14.15 -6.21 -17.55
N ASP A 43 15.38 -6.71 -17.71
CA ASP A 43 15.76 -8.02 -17.19
C ASP A 43 15.58 -8.11 -15.66
N ARG A 44 15.87 -7.02 -14.93
CA ARG A 44 15.60 -6.93 -13.49
C ARG A 44 14.12 -6.99 -13.15
N ALA A 45 13.27 -6.42 -14.02
CA ALA A 45 11.82 -6.52 -13.86
C ALA A 45 11.35 -7.97 -14.05
N VAL A 46 11.89 -8.67 -15.04
CA VAL A 46 11.59 -10.09 -15.31
C VAL A 46 12.04 -10.98 -14.15
N GLU A 47 13.26 -10.82 -13.66
CA GLU A 47 13.79 -11.55 -12.51
C GLU A 47 12.87 -11.40 -11.28
N LEU A 48 12.57 -10.16 -10.89
CA LEU A 48 11.72 -9.88 -9.72
C LEU A 48 10.26 -10.36 -9.93
N ALA A 49 9.71 -10.20 -11.13
CA ALA A 49 8.38 -10.71 -11.44
C ALA A 49 8.32 -12.24 -11.29
N ASN A 50 9.34 -12.95 -11.77
CA ASN A 50 9.42 -14.41 -11.65
C ASN A 50 9.53 -14.86 -10.18
N GLU A 51 10.35 -14.17 -9.36
CA GLU A 51 10.45 -14.41 -7.92
C GLU A 51 9.08 -14.31 -7.21
N MET A 52 8.21 -13.43 -7.71
CA MET A 52 6.92 -13.11 -7.09
C MET A 52 5.72 -13.80 -7.75
N GLY A 53 5.93 -14.61 -8.78
CA GLY A 53 4.83 -15.20 -9.58
C GLY A 53 3.99 -14.14 -10.29
N GLY A 54 4.58 -13.00 -10.62
CA GLY A 54 3.96 -11.86 -11.27
C GLY A 54 4.31 -11.74 -12.77
N SER A 55 4.13 -10.54 -13.32
CA SER A 55 4.47 -10.22 -14.71
C SER A 55 5.34 -8.97 -14.81
N ALA A 56 6.32 -8.98 -15.70
CA ALA A 56 7.09 -7.78 -16.02
C ALA A 56 6.42 -6.96 -17.13
N VAL A 57 6.52 -5.64 -17.03
CA VAL A 57 6.17 -4.69 -18.08
C VAL A 57 7.35 -3.77 -18.36
N ARG A 58 7.41 -3.22 -19.58
CA ARG A 58 8.45 -2.28 -19.96
C ARG A 58 8.29 -0.95 -19.21
N PHE A 59 9.40 -0.24 -19.01
CA PHE A 59 9.43 1.02 -18.27
C PHE A 59 8.82 2.20 -19.01
N ASP A 60 8.49 2.07 -20.29
CA ASP A 60 7.72 3.05 -21.05
C ASP A 60 6.20 2.78 -20.99
N ALA A 61 5.78 1.60 -20.50
CA ALA A 61 4.39 1.16 -20.50
C ALA A 61 3.72 1.16 -19.11
N TRP A 62 4.45 1.50 -18.04
CA TRP A 62 3.91 1.43 -16.67
C TRP A 62 2.74 2.40 -16.43
N GLU A 63 2.71 3.54 -17.12
CA GLU A 63 1.64 4.54 -16.98
C GLU A 63 0.27 3.95 -17.35
N GLU A 64 0.21 3.10 -18.38
CA GLU A 64 -1.03 2.42 -18.80
C GLU A 64 -1.52 1.45 -17.72
N ILE A 65 -0.58 0.85 -16.99
CA ILE A 65 -0.87 -0.09 -15.90
C ILE A 65 -1.51 0.62 -14.71
N LEU A 66 -1.23 1.92 -14.50
CA LEU A 66 -1.88 2.71 -13.46
C LEU A 66 -3.41 2.69 -13.55
N ALA A 67 -4.01 2.39 -14.71
CA ALA A 67 -5.47 2.32 -14.84
C ALA A 67 -6.11 1.13 -14.10
N ARG A 68 -5.36 0.06 -13.82
CA ARG A 68 -5.91 -1.19 -13.23
C ARG A 68 -5.39 -1.55 -11.83
N VAL A 69 -4.23 -1.04 -11.45
CA VAL A 69 -3.59 -1.42 -10.17
C VAL A 69 -4.19 -0.70 -8.96
N ASP A 70 -4.11 -1.33 -7.80
CA ASP A 70 -4.61 -0.77 -6.54
C ASP A 70 -3.49 -0.09 -5.74
N VAL A 71 -2.29 -0.67 -5.80
CA VAL A 71 -1.12 -0.24 -5.04
C VAL A 71 0.07 -0.10 -5.97
N VAL A 72 0.84 0.98 -5.82
CA VAL A 72 2.14 1.17 -6.46
C VAL A 72 3.19 1.30 -5.37
N ILE A 73 4.26 0.51 -5.46
CA ILE A 73 5.46 0.65 -4.63
C ILE A 73 6.57 1.19 -5.52
N SER A 74 7.20 2.29 -5.13
CA SER A 74 8.29 2.89 -5.91
C SER A 74 9.62 2.86 -5.16
N SER A 75 10.67 2.41 -5.87
CA SER A 75 12.08 2.49 -5.47
C SER A 75 12.98 2.35 -6.71
N THR A 76 13.05 3.41 -7.51
CA THR A 76 13.72 3.44 -8.82
C THR A 76 15.15 3.96 -8.77
N GLY A 77 15.53 4.67 -7.69
CA GLY A 77 16.85 5.32 -7.57
C GLY A 77 17.04 6.50 -8.55
N SER A 78 15.94 7.03 -9.09
CA SER A 78 15.97 8.17 -10.00
C SER A 78 16.33 9.46 -9.25
N PRO A 79 17.16 10.35 -9.84
CA PRO A 79 17.41 11.68 -9.25
C PRO A 79 16.20 12.63 -9.39
N HIS A 80 15.16 12.21 -10.11
CA HIS A 80 13.95 12.99 -10.38
C HIS A 80 12.70 12.15 -10.15
N ALA A 81 11.60 12.80 -9.79
CA ALA A 81 10.29 12.15 -9.69
C ALA A 81 9.90 11.49 -11.02
N VAL A 82 9.60 10.19 -10.94
CA VAL A 82 9.12 9.32 -12.00
C VAL A 82 7.60 9.39 -12.12
N VAL A 83 6.89 9.38 -10.99
CA VAL A 83 5.44 9.52 -10.95
C VAL A 83 5.09 10.99 -10.69
N ARG A 84 4.32 11.58 -11.60
CA ARG A 84 3.92 12.99 -11.57
C ARG A 84 2.40 13.11 -11.62
N PRO A 85 1.83 14.25 -11.21
CA PRO A 85 0.37 14.46 -11.21
C PRO A 85 -0.28 14.12 -12.56
N GLU A 86 0.36 14.53 -13.66
CA GLU A 86 -0.16 14.28 -15.02
C GLU A 86 -0.36 12.79 -15.33
N HIS A 87 0.49 11.90 -14.80
CA HIS A 87 0.38 10.45 -15.04
C HIS A 87 -0.87 9.87 -14.37
N VAL A 88 -1.14 10.31 -13.14
CA VAL A 88 -2.29 9.84 -12.36
C VAL A 88 -3.59 10.43 -12.91
N GLU A 89 -3.59 11.72 -13.28
CA GLU A 89 -4.80 12.36 -13.78
C GLU A 89 -5.26 11.84 -15.15
N ARG A 90 -4.33 11.41 -16.00
CA ARG A 90 -4.68 10.72 -17.25
C ARG A 90 -5.50 9.45 -17.04
N VAL A 91 -5.25 8.72 -15.95
CA VAL A 91 -5.91 7.43 -15.70
C VAL A 91 -7.09 7.49 -14.72
N ARG A 92 -7.26 8.60 -13.99
CA ARG A 92 -8.27 8.73 -12.91
C ARG A 92 -9.69 8.40 -13.36
N ARG A 93 -10.10 8.86 -14.55
CA ARG A 93 -11.41 8.53 -15.15
C ARG A 93 -11.53 7.05 -15.54
N ALA A 94 -10.48 6.47 -16.13
CA ALA A 94 -10.46 5.05 -16.50
C ALA A 94 -10.56 4.13 -15.28
N ARG A 95 -10.00 4.57 -14.15
CA ARG A 95 -10.12 3.93 -12.84
C ARG A 95 -11.50 4.06 -12.20
N LYS A 96 -12.43 4.81 -12.80
CA LYS A 96 -13.73 5.18 -12.20
C LYS A 96 -13.56 5.80 -10.80
N PHE A 97 -12.50 6.58 -10.60
CA PHE A 97 -12.17 7.20 -9.32
C PHE A 97 -11.97 6.19 -8.18
N ARG A 98 -11.58 4.95 -8.48
CA ARG A 98 -11.21 3.98 -7.44
C ARG A 98 -9.89 4.39 -6.77
N PRO A 99 -9.78 4.28 -5.43
CA PRO A 99 -8.57 4.60 -4.68
C PRO A 99 -7.28 4.07 -5.30
N LEU A 100 -6.22 4.87 -5.31
CA LEU A 100 -4.88 4.50 -5.70
C LEU A 100 -3.93 4.73 -4.52
N PHE A 101 -3.32 3.66 -4.03
CA PHE A 101 -2.33 3.73 -2.97
C PHE A 101 -0.93 3.77 -3.55
N LEU A 102 -0.14 4.73 -3.12
CA LEU A 102 1.23 4.93 -3.55
C LEU A 102 2.15 4.84 -2.33
N ILE A 103 3.17 4.00 -2.43
CA ILE A 103 4.17 3.79 -1.38
C ILE A 103 5.52 4.18 -1.97
N ASP A 104 6.02 5.36 -1.62
CA ASP A 104 7.32 5.87 -2.07
C ASP A 104 8.40 5.52 -1.03
N ILE A 105 9.34 4.65 -1.42
CA ILE A 105 10.45 4.20 -0.58
C ILE A 105 11.78 4.69 -1.19
N ALA A 106 11.76 5.64 -2.12
CA ALA A 106 12.95 6.16 -2.77
C ALA A 106 13.52 7.39 -2.05
N VAL A 107 14.86 7.48 -2.06
CA VAL A 107 15.61 8.66 -1.64
C VAL A 107 16.65 8.97 -2.71
N PRO A 108 16.53 10.09 -3.46
CA PRO A 108 15.42 11.05 -3.45
C PRO A 108 14.08 10.43 -3.93
N ARG A 109 12.96 11.10 -3.60
CA ARG A 109 11.59 10.61 -3.87
C ARG A 109 11.35 10.31 -5.34
N ASP A 110 10.68 9.20 -5.61
CA ASP A 110 10.25 8.83 -6.96
C ASP A 110 8.89 9.44 -7.32
N ILE A 111 8.09 9.79 -6.32
CA ILE A 111 6.75 10.31 -6.51
C ILE A 111 6.74 11.78 -6.12
N ASP A 112 6.28 12.61 -7.05
CA ASP A 112 6.07 14.03 -6.79
C ASP A 112 5.03 14.19 -5.66
N PRO A 113 5.32 14.95 -4.57
CA PRO A 113 4.39 15.15 -3.47
C PRO A 113 3.01 15.68 -3.90
N ALA A 114 2.93 16.46 -4.98
CA ALA A 114 1.67 16.98 -5.52
C ALA A 114 0.72 15.86 -5.99
N VAL A 115 1.23 14.65 -6.25
CA VAL A 115 0.40 13.47 -6.54
C VAL A 115 -0.51 13.12 -5.35
N GLY A 116 -0.04 13.35 -4.12
CA GLY A 116 -0.83 13.12 -2.90
C GLY A 116 -1.97 14.11 -2.68
N GLU A 117 -2.02 15.20 -3.45
CA GLU A 117 -3.10 16.20 -3.39
C GLU A 117 -4.29 15.82 -4.27
N ILE A 118 -4.14 14.79 -5.12
CA ILE A 118 -5.19 14.31 -6.01
C ILE A 118 -6.22 13.50 -5.20
N GLU A 119 -7.50 13.82 -5.39
CA GLU A 119 -8.61 13.06 -4.81
C GLU A 119 -8.56 11.56 -5.19
N GLU A 120 -8.81 10.70 -4.21
CA GLU A 120 -8.72 9.23 -4.31
C GLU A 120 -7.29 8.69 -4.47
N VAL A 121 -6.27 9.53 -4.25
CA VAL A 121 -4.87 9.11 -4.20
C VAL A 121 -4.35 9.21 -2.78
N TYR A 122 -3.67 8.16 -2.33
CA TYR A 122 -3.12 8.06 -0.99
C TYR A 122 -1.62 7.80 -1.09
N LEU A 123 -0.82 8.83 -0.88
CA LEU A 123 0.64 8.77 -0.92
C LEU A 123 1.21 8.58 0.49
N TYR A 124 2.00 7.54 0.67
CA TYR A 124 2.69 7.21 1.91
C TYR A 124 4.17 6.92 1.63
N ASP A 125 5.02 7.19 2.61
CA ASP A 125 6.33 6.57 2.72
C ASP A 125 6.29 5.45 3.79
N ILE A 126 7.41 4.73 3.94
CA ILE A 126 7.48 3.62 4.88
C ILE A 126 7.34 4.08 6.33
N ASP A 127 7.91 5.24 6.68
CA ASP A 127 7.84 5.81 8.02
C ASP A 127 6.40 6.17 8.40
N THR A 128 5.64 6.75 7.46
CA THR A 128 4.21 7.07 7.66
C THR A 128 3.38 5.80 7.85
N LEU A 129 3.66 4.73 7.09
CA LEU A 129 2.98 3.44 7.27
C LEU A 129 3.28 2.81 8.63
N GLU A 130 4.52 2.90 9.10
CA GLU A 130 4.91 2.42 10.43
C GLU A 130 4.17 3.18 11.55
N GLN A 131 4.12 4.51 11.46
CA GLN A 131 3.38 5.34 12.43
C GLN A 131 1.90 4.98 12.47
N LEU A 132 1.25 4.86 11.30
CA LEU A 132 -0.16 4.46 11.22
C LEU A 132 -0.41 3.06 11.78
N ALA A 133 0.55 2.13 11.60
CA ALA A 133 0.46 0.79 12.17
C ALA A 133 0.57 0.80 13.71
N VAL A 134 1.47 1.62 14.26
CA VAL A 134 1.61 1.83 15.71
C VAL A 134 0.34 2.42 16.30
N GLU A 135 -0.21 3.48 15.68
CA GLU A 135 -1.45 4.09 16.13
C GLU A 135 -2.65 3.12 16.08
N ALA A 136 -2.76 2.34 15.01
CA ALA A 136 -3.80 1.33 14.87
C ALA A 136 -3.69 0.23 15.94
N ARG A 137 -2.46 -0.16 16.31
CA ARG A 137 -2.20 -1.12 17.39
C ARG A 137 -2.60 -0.55 18.75
N GLN A 138 -2.16 0.67 19.07
CA GLN A 138 -2.50 1.33 20.33
C GLN A 138 -4.02 1.55 20.48
N ARG A 139 -4.71 1.86 19.37
CA ARG A 139 -6.17 2.00 19.38
C ARG A 139 -6.86 0.66 19.69
N ARG A 140 -6.34 -0.44 19.13
CA ARG A 140 -6.85 -1.79 19.41
C ARG A 140 -6.62 -2.19 20.87
N GLU A 141 -5.44 -1.90 21.42
CA GLU A 141 -5.13 -2.17 22.83
C GLU A 141 -6.06 -1.41 23.77
N ARG A 142 -6.35 -0.13 23.49
CA ARG A 142 -7.32 0.66 24.27
C ARG A 142 -8.75 0.10 24.21
N GLN A 143 -9.19 -0.35 23.04
CA GLN A 143 -10.52 -0.95 22.87
C GLN A 143 -10.69 -2.25 23.67
N ILE A 144 -9.62 -3.04 23.82
CA ILE A 144 -9.65 -4.26 24.65
C ILE A 144 -9.86 -3.89 26.12
N VAL A 145 -9.11 -2.91 26.63
CA VAL A 145 -9.24 -2.43 28.02
C VAL A 145 -10.64 -1.86 28.28
N GLU A 146 -11.21 -1.11 27.34
CA GLU A 146 -12.59 -0.63 27.45
C GLU A 146 -13.60 -1.78 27.48
N CYS A 147 -13.44 -2.81 26.66
CA CYS A 147 -14.28 -4.01 26.70
C CYS A 147 -14.14 -4.78 28.02
N GLU A 148 -12.92 -4.94 28.56
CA GLU A 148 -12.68 -5.59 29.86
C GLU A 148 -13.37 -4.83 31.00
N ASN A 149 -13.28 -3.50 31.02
CA ASN A 149 -13.96 -2.66 32.01
C ASN A 149 -15.49 -2.77 31.92
N ILE A 150 -16.05 -2.88 30.70
CA ILE A 150 -17.49 -3.10 30.51
C ILE A 150 -17.87 -4.49 31.04
N ILE A 151 -17.08 -5.53 30.76
CA ILE A 151 -17.33 -6.89 31.25
C ILE A 151 -17.26 -6.95 32.77
N GLU A 152 -16.24 -6.35 33.41
CA GLU A 152 -16.15 -6.27 34.87
C GLU A 152 -17.33 -5.49 35.48
N ALA A 153 -17.71 -4.37 34.88
CA ALA A 153 -18.86 -3.59 35.34
C ALA A 153 -20.18 -4.36 35.23
N GLU A 154 -20.35 -5.22 34.22
CA GLU A 154 -21.53 -6.08 34.09
C GLU A 154 -21.48 -7.31 35.00
N LEU A 155 -20.31 -7.93 35.20
CA LEU A 155 -20.13 -9.02 36.17
C LEU A 155 -20.42 -8.54 37.60
N ALA A 156 -19.97 -7.35 37.98
CA ALA A 156 -20.25 -6.75 39.28
C ALA A 156 -21.74 -6.43 39.51
N LYS A 157 -22.53 -6.24 38.43
CA LYS A 157 -23.99 -6.08 38.51
C LYS A 157 -24.73 -7.41 38.60
N LEU A 158 -24.12 -8.50 38.12
CA LEU A 158 -24.64 -9.86 38.23
C LEU A 158 -24.38 -10.49 39.61
N ASP A 159 -23.30 -10.09 40.29
CA ASP A 159 -22.98 -10.44 41.69
C ASP A 159 -23.82 -9.64 42.72
N LEU A 160 -25.12 -9.47 42.47
CA LEU A 160 -26.04 -8.97 43.50
C LEU A 160 -26.20 -10.02 44.61
N PRO A 161 -25.98 -9.68 45.90
CA PRO A 161 -26.14 -10.61 47.01
C PRO A 161 -27.62 -10.99 47.17
N GLY A 162 -27.96 -12.23 46.84
CA GLY A 162 -29.35 -12.70 46.92
C GLY A 162 -29.67 -14.04 46.26
N LEU A 163 -28.78 -15.04 46.39
CA LEU A 163 -29.12 -16.47 46.23
C LEU A 163 -28.52 -17.26 47.40
#